data_AF-A0A7J7K0E6-F1
#
_entry.id   AF-A0A7J7K0E6-F1
#
_cell.length_a   1.000
_cell.length_b   1.000
_cell.length_c   1.000
_cell.angle_alpha   90.00
_cell.angle_beta   90.00
_cell.angle_gamma   90.00
#
_symmetry.space_group_name_H-M   'P 1'
#
loop_
_entity.id
_entity.type
_entity.pdbx_description
1 polymer ?
#
loop_
_entity_poly.entity_id
_entity_poly.type
_entity_poly.pdbx_seq_one_letter_code
_entity_poly.pdbx_strand_id
1 'polypeptide(L)'
;MRQAGVLAGAAMYALNNHVERLKEDHDNTIILAKFIYENGGPIAFVDMGKVHTNILFVNFNNILAVEVVKRLAKVTEKEKLALGRSIIVKVDAYSKSEVRCVCHLNVSKEDIELVTIKLKYVLDELKLK
;
A
#
# COMPACT_ATOMS: atom_id res chain seq x y z
N MET A 1 -26.10 -8.19 22.26
CA MET A 1 -26.50 -7.61 20.95
C MET A 1 -27.90 -8.11 20.60
N ARG A 2 -28.93 -7.25 20.54
CA ARG A 2 -30.34 -7.66 20.30
C ARG A 2 -30.76 -7.69 18.82
N GLN A 3 -29.95 -7.16 17.90
CA GLN A 3 -30.18 -7.13 16.45
C GLN A 3 -28.97 -7.67 15.66
N ALA A 4 -28.35 -8.76 16.15
CA ALA A 4 -27.17 -9.35 15.51
C ALA A 4 -27.43 -9.88 14.09
N GLY A 5 -28.70 -10.13 13.72
CA GLY A 5 -29.09 -10.65 12.41
C GLY A 5 -28.67 -9.76 11.22
N VAL A 6 -28.63 -8.44 11.41
CA VAL A 6 -28.19 -7.51 10.35
C VAL A 6 -26.70 -7.69 10.05
N LEU A 7 -25.86 -7.79 11.09
CA LEU A 7 -24.42 -8.05 10.94
C LEU A 7 -24.16 -9.46 10.42
N ALA A 8 -24.92 -10.45 10.89
CA ALA A 8 -24.83 -11.82 10.39
C ALA A 8 -25.18 -11.92 8.90
N GLY A 9 -26.19 -11.17 8.43
CA GLY A 9 -26.53 -11.08 7.02
C GLY A 9 -25.38 -10.54 6.15
N ALA A 10 -24.72 -9.47 6.60
CA ALA A 10 -23.54 -8.92 5.92
C ALA A 10 -22.36 -9.92 5.91
N ALA A 11 -22.13 -10.63 7.02
CA ALA A 11 -21.09 -11.65 7.12
C ALA A 11 -21.35 -12.84 6.17
N MET A 12 -22.60 -13.31 6.10
CA MET A 12 -23.01 -14.37 5.17
C MET A 12 -22.81 -13.95 3.72
N TYR A 13 -23.15 -12.70 3.37
CA TYR A 13 -22.88 -12.17 2.04
C TYR A 13 -21.37 -12.14 1.74
N ALA A 14 -20.55 -11.66 2.68
CA ALA A 14 -19.10 -11.64 2.50
C ALA A 14 -18.50 -13.03 2.32
N LEU A 15 -18.94 -14.03 3.09
CA LEU A 15 -18.49 -15.43 2.95
C LEU A 15 -18.87 -16.02 1.59
N ASN A 16 -20.06 -15.71 1.08
CA ASN A 16 -20.54 -16.27 -0.19
C ASN A 16 -19.99 -15.57 -1.43
N ASN A 17 -19.60 -14.29 -1.33
CA ASN A 17 -19.27 -13.48 -2.51
C ASN A 17 -17.84 -12.93 -2.52
N HIS A 18 -17.15 -12.84 -1.38
CA HIS A 18 -15.86 -12.15 -1.29
C HIS A 18 -14.64 -13.06 -1.11
N VAL A 19 -14.81 -14.38 -0.96
CA VAL A 19 -13.69 -15.30 -0.74
C VAL A 19 -12.81 -15.43 -1.99
N GLU A 20 -13.39 -15.67 -3.16
CA GLU A 20 -12.63 -15.86 -4.40
C GLU A 20 -11.83 -14.61 -4.79
N ARG A 21 -12.41 -13.43 -4.55
CA ARG A 21 -11.80 -12.14 -4.90
C ARG A 21 -10.60 -11.77 -4.01
N LEU A 22 -10.36 -12.47 -2.90
CA LEU A 22 -9.11 -12.28 -2.11
C LEU A 22 -7.86 -12.45 -2.98
N LYS A 23 -7.96 -13.26 -4.04
CA LYS A 23 -6.92 -13.37 -5.07
C LYS A 23 -6.54 -12.02 -5.68
N GLU A 24 -7.49 -11.12 -5.90
CA GLU A 24 -7.20 -9.78 -6.44
C GLU A 24 -6.40 -8.93 -5.45
N ASP A 25 -6.67 -9.03 -4.14
CA ASP A 25 -5.85 -8.34 -3.14
C ASP A 25 -4.41 -8.86 -3.14
N HIS A 26 -4.25 -10.17 -3.32
CA HIS A 26 -2.93 -10.80 -3.42
C HIS A 26 -2.21 -10.36 -4.70
N ASP A 27 -2.91 -10.35 -5.84
CA ASP A 27 -2.38 -9.91 -7.13
C ASP A 27 -1.94 -8.42 -7.06
N ASN A 28 -2.76 -7.57 -6.45
CA ASN A 28 -2.45 -6.15 -6.19
C ASN A 28 -1.21 -5.99 -5.30
N THR A 29 -1.10 -6.81 -4.25
CA THR A 29 0.05 -6.80 -3.34
C THR A 29 1.33 -7.20 -4.07
N ILE A 30 1.25 -8.19 -4.97
CA ILE A 30 2.38 -8.62 -5.81
C ILE A 30 2.81 -7.50 -6.77
N ILE A 31 1.87 -6.79 -7.40
CA ILE A 31 2.17 -5.64 -8.27
C ILE A 31 2.95 -4.58 -7.50
N LEU A 32 2.47 -4.22 -6.31
CA LEU A 32 3.11 -3.23 -5.45
C LEU A 32 4.51 -3.69 -4.99
N ALA A 33 4.64 -4.96 -4.61
CA ALA A 33 5.91 -5.53 -4.17
C ALA A 33 6.95 -5.51 -5.31
N LYS A 34 6.56 -5.96 -6.52
CA LYS A 34 7.45 -5.91 -7.71
C LYS A 34 7.91 -4.49 -8.02
N PHE A 35 6.98 -3.53 -7.99
CA PHE A 35 7.33 -2.13 -8.22
C PHE A 35 8.40 -1.64 -7.24
N ILE A 36 8.26 -1.93 -5.95
CA ILE A 36 9.23 -1.52 -4.93
C ILE A 36 10.54 -2.29 -5.07
N TYR A 37 10.50 -3.58 -5.40
CA TYR A 37 11.70 -4.38 -5.67
C TYR A 37 12.54 -3.77 -6.80
N GLU A 38 11.88 -3.31 -7.87
CA GLU A 38 12.54 -2.72 -9.05
C GLU A 38 12.98 -1.26 -8.82
N ASN A 39 12.22 -0.48 -8.05
CA ASN A 39 12.42 0.98 -7.93
C ASN A 39 13.00 1.43 -6.58
N GLY A 40 13.02 0.56 -5.57
CA GLY A 40 13.42 0.88 -4.20
C GLY A 40 14.92 1.18 -4.06
N GLY A 41 15.77 0.51 -4.85
CA GLY A 41 17.21 0.72 -4.82
C GLY A 41 17.80 0.53 -3.41
N PRO A 42 18.73 1.39 -2.95
CA PRO A 42 19.36 1.22 -1.64
C PRO A 42 18.48 1.65 -0.46
N ILE A 43 17.39 2.39 -0.71
CA ILE A 43 16.59 3.04 0.35
C ILE A 43 15.37 2.24 0.77
N ALA A 44 14.81 1.41 -0.11
CA ALA A 44 13.58 0.66 0.16
C ALA A 44 13.71 -0.76 -0.38
N PHE A 45 13.35 -1.75 0.44
CA PHE A 45 13.50 -3.16 0.11
C PHE A 45 12.28 -3.97 0.54
N VAL A 46 12.01 -5.01 -0.25
CA VAL A 46 10.93 -5.98 -0.02
C VAL A 46 11.49 -7.38 -0.21
N ASP A 47 11.08 -8.29 0.66
CA ASP A 47 11.39 -9.71 0.54
C ASP A 47 10.28 -10.39 -0.25
N MET A 48 10.50 -10.57 -1.56
CA MET A 48 9.52 -11.21 -2.45
C MET A 48 9.16 -12.64 -2.01
N GLY A 49 10.04 -13.31 -1.27
CA GLY A 49 9.79 -14.64 -0.72
C GLY A 49 8.76 -14.67 0.40
N LYS A 50 8.35 -13.50 0.93
CA LYS A 50 7.34 -13.36 1.99
C LYS A 50 6.01 -12.77 1.52
N VAL A 51 5.89 -12.43 0.23
CA VAL A 51 4.69 -11.80 -0.33
C VAL A 51 3.75 -12.89 -0.84
N HIS A 52 2.85 -13.35 0.02
CA HIS A 52 1.92 -14.45 -0.29
C HIS A 52 0.44 -14.07 -0.24
N THR A 53 0.10 -12.98 0.44
CA THR A 53 -1.28 -12.57 0.69
C THR A 53 -1.48 -11.09 0.38
N ASN A 54 -2.45 -10.44 1.02
CA ASN A 54 -2.77 -9.03 0.85
C ASN A 54 -1.89 -8.07 1.69
N ILE A 55 -0.87 -8.59 2.38
CA ILE A 55 0.00 -7.82 3.27
C ILE A 55 1.41 -7.75 2.67
N LEU A 56 1.95 -6.54 2.58
CA LEU A 56 3.31 -6.27 2.17
C LEU A 56 4.05 -5.49 3.25
N PHE A 57 5.23 -5.96 3.61
CA PHE A 57 6.17 -5.22 4.45
C PHE A 57 7.27 -4.64 3.57
N VAL A 58 7.43 -3.32 3.65
CA VAL A 58 8.47 -2.57 2.97
C VAL A 58 9.41 -2.04 4.03
N ASN A 59 10.67 -2.46 3.97
CA ASN A 59 11.68 -1.92 4.85
C ASN A 59 12.37 -0.72 4.20
N PHE A 60 12.71 0.27 5.02
CA PHE A 60 13.45 1.45 4.61
C PHE A 60 14.77 1.55 5.37
N ASN A 61 15.85 1.84 4.64
CA ASN A 61 17.18 2.06 5.20
C ASN A 61 17.38 3.52 5.54
N ASN A 62 17.93 3.81 6.72
CA ASN A 62 18.29 5.17 7.18
C ASN A 62 17.13 6.19 7.18
N ILE A 63 15.89 5.73 7.08
CA ILE A 63 14.68 6.57 7.11
C ILE A 63 13.68 5.88 8.05
N LEU A 64 13.09 6.66 8.95
CA LEU A 64 12.08 6.13 9.86
C LEU A 64 10.78 5.86 9.10
N ALA A 65 10.18 4.68 9.30
CA ALA A 65 8.92 4.30 8.66
C ALA A 65 7.81 5.34 8.89
N VAL A 66 7.74 5.91 10.10
CA VAL A 66 6.77 6.96 10.47
C VAL A 66 6.91 8.21 9.58
N GLU A 67 8.12 8.56 9.15
CA GLU A 67 8.36 9.70 8.26
C GLU A 67 7.90 9.39 6.84
N VAL A 68 8.16 8.17 6.35
CA VAL A 68 7.66 7.69 5.05
C VAL A 68 6.14 7.70 5.02
N VAL A 69 5.48 7.15 6.05
CA VAL A 69 4.02 7.15 6.17
C VAL A 69 3.46 8.58 6.15
N LYS A 70 4.04 9.49 6.94
CA LYS A 70 3.65 10.91 6.95
C LYS A 70 3.85 11.57 5.58
N ARG A 71 4.90 11.22 4.85
CA ARG A 71 5.18 11.79 3.52
C ARG A 71 4.22 11.27 2.46
N LEU A 72 3.89 9.99 2.48
CA LEU A 72 2.92 9.36 1.57
C LEU A 72 1.49 9.87 1.78
N ALA A 73 1.15 10.22 3.02
CA ALA A 73 -0.15 10.80 3.37
C ALA A 73 -0.32 12.27 2.96
N LYS A 74 0.76 12.96 2.55
CA LYS A 74 0.75 14.39 2.19
C LYS A 74 0.91 14.58 0.69
N VAL A 75 0.27 15.60 0.14
CA VAL A 75 0.49 16.08 -1.23
C VAL A 75 1.06 17.49 -1.16
N THR A 76 2.17 17.74 -1.86
CA THR A 76 2.76 19.08 -1.97
C THR A 76 2.35 19.73 -3.29
N GLU A 77 2.39 21.05 -3.38
CA GLU A 77 2.06 21.76 -4.63
C GLU A 77 3.00 21.38 -5.79
N LYS A 78 4.29 21.16 -5.50
CA LYS A 78 5.28 20.68 -6.49
C LYS A 78 4.89 19.29 -7.03
N GLU A 79 4.50 18.39 -6.12
CA GLU A 79 4.07 17.05 -6.49
C GLU A 79 2.78 17.08 -7.32
N LYS A 80 1.80 17.88 -6.92
CA LYS A 80 0.54 18.06 -7.65
C LYS A 80 0.78 18.58 -9.06
N LEU A 81 1.68 19.56 -9.22
CA LEU A 81 2.08 20.09 -10.51
C LEU A 81 2.79 19.02 -11.37
N ALA A 82 3.70 18.25 -10.78
CA ALA A 82 4.49 17.24 -11.48
C ALA A 82 3.65 16.03 -11.93
N LEU A 83 2.74 15.55 -11.08
CA LEU A 83 1.93 14.35 -11.36
C LEU A 83 0.59 14.69 -12.05
N GLY A 84 0.21 15.97 -12.07
CA GLY A 84 -1.09 16.44 -12.56
C GLY A 84 -2.29 15.97 -11.73
N ARG A 85 -2.04 15.36 -10.56
CA ARG A 85 -3.05 14.76 -9.69
C ARG A 85 -2.59 14.74 -8.23
N SER A 86 -3.54 14.68 -7.31
CA SER A 86 -3.28 14.59 -5.87
C SER A 86 -3.50 13.16 -5.40
N ILE A 87 -2.43 12.47 -4.99
CA ILE A 87 -2.50 11.07 -4.54
C ILE A 87 -2.07 10.99 -3.07
N ILE A 88 -2.94 10.43 -2.24
CA ILE A 88 -2.68 10.15 -0.83
C ILE A 88 -2.63 8.64 -0.67
N VAL A 89 -1.51 8.14 -0.14
CA VAL A 89 -1.34 6.71 0.14
C VAL A 89 -1.34 6.52 1.64
N LYS A 90 -2.33 5.76 2.13
CA LYS A 90 -2.48 5.44 3.56
C LYS A 90 -1.86 4.07 3.83
N VAL A 91 -0.87 4.05 4.69
CA VAL A 91 -0.10 2.88 5.11
C VAL A 91 0.23 3.02 6.59
N ASP A 92 0.71 1.96 7.20
CA ASP A 92 1.00 1.92 8.64
C ASP A 92 2.48 1.73 8.91
N ALA A 93 3.02 2.41 9.93
CA ALA A 93 4.39 2.19 10.38
C ALA A 93 4.39 1.03 11.38
N TYR A 94 4.85 -0.14 10.93
CA TYR A 94 4.81 -1.36 11.74
C TYR A 94 5.98 -1.44 12.72
N SER A 95 7.17 -1.05 12.25
CA SER A 95 8.39 -0.98 13.08
C SER A 95 9.15 0.33 12.80
N LYS A 96 10.37 0.48 13.34
CA LYS A 96 11.19 1.68 13.10
C LYS A 96 11.54 1.86 11.62
N SER A 97 11.75 0.76 10.90
CA SER A 97 12.14 0.75 9.48
C SER A 97 11.08 0.15 8.56
N GLU A 98 10.05 -0.52 9.10
CA GLU A 98 9.05 -1.21 8.28
C GLU A 98 7.73 -0.45 8.15
N VAL A 99 7.31 -0.27 6.91
CA VAL A 99 5.97 0.17 6.52
C VAL A 99 5.17 -1.05 6.10
N ARG A 100 3.97 -1.20 6.67
CA ARG A 100 3.01 -2.24 6.30
C ARG A 100 1.95 -1.68 5.37
N CYS A 101 1.84 -2.28 4.19
CA CYS A 101 0.81 -2.03 3.20
C CYS A 101 -0.21 -3.16 3.24
N VAL A 102 -1.50 -2.85 3.14
CA VAL A 102 -2.58 -3.84 3.13
C VAL A 102 -3.51 -3.53 1.97
N CYS A 103 -3.56 -4.44 0.99
CA CYS A 103 -4.56 -4.39 -0.08
C CYS A 103 -5.88 -4.99 0.42
N HIS A 104 -7.00 -4.43 -0.03
CA HIS A 104 -8.33 -4.88 0.36
C HIS A 104 -9.36 -4.50 -0.71
N LEU A 105 -10.61 -4.96 -0.54
CA LEU A 105 -11.74 -4.76 -1.46
C LEU A 105 -11.92 -3.33 -2.02
N ASN A 106 -11.55 -2.31 -1.27
CA ASN A 106 -11.71 -0.90 -1.68
C ASN A 106 -10.43 -0.29 -2.26
N VAL A 107 -9.46 -1.13 -2.62
CA VAL A 107 -8.23 -0.74 -3.32
C VAL A 107 -8.23 -1.50 -4.65
N SER A 108 -8.67 -0.82 -5.69
CA SER A 108 -8.71 -1.36 -7.06
C SER A 108 -7.31 -1.48 -7.65
N LYS A 109 -7.22 -2.15 -8.80
CA LYS A 109 -5.96 -2.22 -9.54
C LYS A 109 -5.51 -0.84 -10.01
N GLU A 110 -6.46 0.00 -10.43
CA GLU A 110 -6.23 1.39 -10.84
C GLU A 110 -5.68 2.21 -9.67
N ASP A 111 -6.16 1.97 -8.43
CA ASP A 111 -5.60 2.59 -7.24
C ASP A 111 -4.15 2.16 -7.00
N ILE A 112 -3.80 0.89 -7.24
CA ILE A 112 -2.42 0.42 -7.16
C ILE A 112 -1.53 1.13 -8.18
N GLU A 113 -2.02 1.37 -9.40
CA GLU A 113 -1.28 2.15 -10.41
C GLU A 113 -1.06 3.61 -9.95
N LEU A 114 -2.04 4.22 -9.29
CA LEU A 114 -1.85 5.54 -8.67
C LEU A 114 -0.83 5.49 -7.53
N VAL A 115 -0.85 4.44 -6.72
CA VAL A 115 0.11 4.22 -5.64
C VAL A 115 1.54 4.09 -6.20
N THR A 116 1.76 3.37 -7.30
CA THR A 116 3.10 3.25 -7.89
C THR A 116 3.61 4.60 -8.41
N ILE A 117 2.75 5.42 -9.02
CA ILE A 117 3.09 6.79 -9.45
C ILE A 117 3.51 7.64 -8.23
N LYS A 118 2.73 7.62 -7.15
CA LYS A 118 3.05 8.35 -5.92
C LYS A 118 4.35 7.85 -5.30
N LEU A 119 4.52 6.54 -5.19
CA LEU A 119 5.73 5.92 -4.63
C LEU A 119 6.96 6.26 -5.45
N LYS A 120 6.86 6.27 -6.78
CA LYS A 120 7.98 6.66 -7.64
C LYS A 120 8.50 8.05 -7.27
N TYR A 121 7.59 9.03 -7.23
CA TYR A 121 7.92 10.40 -6.88
C TYR A 121 8.58 10.50 -5.49
N VAL A 122 7.99 9.85 -4.49
CA VAL A 122 8.50 9.92 -3.10
C VAL A 122 9.82 9.18 -2.95
N LEU A 123 10.00 8.02 -3.59
CA LEU A 123 11.27 7.29 -3.56
C LEU A 123 12.39 8.11 -4.21
N ASP A 124 12.11 8.76 -5.33
CA ASP A 124 13.12 9.59 -6.01
C ASP A 124 13.44 10.86 -5.18
N GLU A 125 12.46 11.46 -4.50
CA GLU A 125 12.69 12.54 -3.53
C GLU A 125 13.55 12.09 -2.34
N LEU A 126 13.33 10.88 -1.81
CA LEU A 126 14.07 10.35 -0.67
C LEU A 126 15.50 9.94 -1.02
N LYS A 127 15.77 9.53 -2.27
CA LYS A 127 17.14 9.21 -2.75
C LYS A 127 18.03 10.45 -2.90
N LEU A 128 17.43 11.62 -3.05
CA LEU A 128 18.14 12.90 -3.21
C LEU A 128 18.52 13.56 -1.88
N LYS A 129 18.07 12.99 -0.76
CA LYS A 129 18.44 13.42 0.60
C LYS A 129 19.63 12.62 1.11
#